data_AF-A0AAN9LVD1-F1
#
_entry.id   AF-A0AAN9LVD1-F1
#
_cell.length_a   1.000
_cell.length_b   1.000
_cell.length_c   1.000
_cell.angle_alpha   90.00
_cell.angle_beta   90.00
_cell.angle_gamma   90.00
#
_symmetry.space_group_name_H-M   'P 1'
#
loop_
_entity.id
_entity.type
_entity.pdbx_description
1 polymer ?
#
loop_
_entity_poly.entity_id
_entity_poly.type
_entity_poly.pdbx_seq_one_letter_code
_entity_poly.pdbx_strand_id
1 'polypeptide(L)' 'MPDAKGKPILFSSCRDNSVRMYELPSFSERALLYAKKDITSFELGPDGLFFTSDGTGLLSVWKWNELPTMTSN' A
#
# COMPACT_ATOMS: atom_id res chain seq x y z
N MET A 1 -2.78 -5.60 6.37
CA MET A 1 -4.07 -4.99 5.98
C MET A 1 -4.55 -5.70 4.72
N PRO A 2 -5.82 -6.13 4.64
CA PRO A 2 -6.37 -6.67 3.39
C PRO A 2 -6.55 -5.58 2.34
N ASP A 3 -6.72 -5.98 1.08
CA ASP A 3 -7.16 -5.07 0.02
C ASP A 3 -8.65 -4.72 0.15
N ALA A 4 -9.16 -3.89 -0.78
CA ALA A 4 -10.59 -3.54 -0.85
C ALA A 4 -11.54 -4.75 -1.05
N LYS A 5 -11.03 -5.93 -1.46
CA LYS A 5 -11.79 -7.18 -1.65
C LYS A 5 -11.60 -8.16 -0.48
N GLY A 6 -10.93 -7.76 0.60
CA GLY A 6 -10.66 -8.61 1.76
C GLY A 6 -9.47 -9.57 1.61
N LYS A 7 -8.73 -9.51 0.50
CA LYS A 7 -7.56 -10.37 0.24
C LYS A 7 -6.36 -9.92 1.09
N PRO A 8 -5.65 -10.83 1.78
CA PRO A 8 -4.49 -10.47 2.60
C PRO A 8 -3.33 -9.99 1.73
N ILE A 9 -2.76 -8.84 2.10
CA ILE A 9 -1.59 -8.22 1.45
C ILE A 9 -0.43 -8.11 2.43
N LEU A 10 0.75 -8.54 1.97
CA LEU A 10 2.03 -8.29 2.62
C LEU A 10 2.63 -6.98 2.08
N PHE A 11 3.03 -6.09 2.98
CA PHE A 11 3.76 -4.87 2.66
C PHE A 11 5.23 -5.06 3.00
N SER A 12 6.12 -4.65 2.09
CA SER A 12 7.56 -4.72 2.27
C SER A 12 8.19 -3.38 1.92
N SER A 13 8.77 -2.71 2.92
CA SER A 13 9.61 -1.53 2.70
C SER A 13 11.01 -1.98 2.28
N CYS A 14 11.45 -1.58 1.11
CA CYS A 14 12.75 -1.93 0.56
C CYS A 14 13.69 -0.71 0.64
N ARG A 15 14.99 -0.95 0.83
CA ARG A 15 16.04 0.11 0.82
C ARG A 15 16.30 0.71 -0.57
N ASP A 16 15.43 0.45 -1.54
CA ASP A 16 15.43 1.05 -2.86
C ASP A 16 14.39 2.19 -2.94
N ASN A 17 14.03 2.78 -1.80
CA ASN A 17 13.00 3.81 -1.63
C ASN A 17 11.59 3.36 -2.04
N SER A 18 11.29 2.05 -2.00
CA SER A 18 9.99 1.53 -2.40
C SER A 18 9.23 0.82 -1.28
N VAL A 19 7.90 0.79 -1.40
CA VAL A 19 7.02 -0.12 -0.67
C VAL A 19 6.37 -1.05 -1.68
N ARG A 20 6.65 -2.34 -1.54
CA ARG A 20 6.10 -3.40 -2.40
C ARG A 20 4.92 -4.08 -1.71
N MET A 21 3.92 -4.44 -2.49
CA MET A 21 2.71 -5.12 -2.01
C MET A 21 2.56 -6.46 -2.69
N TYR A 22 2.46 -7.51 -1.91
CA TYR A 22 2.35 -8.88 -2.37
C TYR A 22 1.04 -9.51 -1.94
N GLU A 23 0.39 -10.19 -2.87
CA GLU A 23 -0.79 -10.99 -2.55
C GLU A 23 -0.38 -12.27 -1.84
N LEU A 24 -1.06 -12.60 -0.74
CA LEU A 24 -0.86 -13.88 -0.06
C LEU A 24 -1.91 -14.91 -0.50
N PRO A 25 -1.54 -16.20 -0.59
CA PRO A 25 -0.21 -16.77 -0.30
C PRO A 25 0.74 -16.78 -1.51
N SER A 26 0.32 -16.30 -2.68
CA SER A 26 1.07 -16.50 -3.94
C SER A 26 2.34 -15.66 -4.05
N PHE A 27 2.51 -14.64 -3.21
CA PHE A 27 3.55 -13.61 -3.31
C PHE A 27 3.58 -12.89 -4.66
N SER A 28 2.45 -12.84 -5.36
CA SER A 28 2.33 -12.10 -6.61
C SER A 28 2.39 -10.60 -6.31
N GLU A 29 3.29 -9.88 -6.97
CA GLU A 29 3.40 -8.42 -6.81
C GLU A 29 2.15 -7.75 -7.38
N ARG A 30 1.54 -6.88 -6.59
CA ARG A 30 0.28 -6.20 -6.93
C ARG A 30 0.47 -4.71 -7.15
N ALA A 31 1.32 -4.09 -6.33
CA ALA A 31 1.54 -2.66 -6.35
C ALA A 31 2.93 -2.32 -5.82
N LEU A 32 3.43 -1.20 -6.32
CA LEU A 32 4.73 -0.64 -6.00
C LEU A 32 4.57 0.86 -5.78
N LEU A 33 4.92 1.32 -4.58
CA LEU A 33 4.95 2.74 -4.24
C LEU A 33 6.39 3.21 -4.19
N TYR A 34 6.64 4.42 -4.65
CA TYR A 34 7.94 5.06 -4.63
C TYR A 34 7.94 6.28 -3.71
N ALA A 35 8.98 6.38 -2.90
CA ALA A 35 9.29 7.56 -2.09
C ALA A 35 10.54 8.26 -2.62
N LYS A 36 10.81 9.48 -2.13
CA LYS A 36 12.00 10.24 -2.53
C LYS A 36 13.26 9.77 -1.82
N LYS A 37 13.09 9.20 -0.63
CA LYS A 37 14.15 8.62 0.21
C LYS A 37 13.63 7.34 0.87
N ASP A 38 14.52 6.71 1.64
CA ASP A 38 14.19 5.53 2.43
C ASP A 38 12.92 5.76 3.26
N ILE A 39 12.04 4.78 3.22
CA ILE A 39 10.82 4.76 4.03
C ILE A 39 11.24 4.64 5.50
N THR A 40 10.86 5.63 6.30
CA THR A 40 11.21 5.72 7.72
C THR A 40 10.09 5.20 8.62
N SER A 41 8.84 5.23 8.14
CA SER A 41 7.71 4.65 8.86
C SER A 41 6.64 4.14 7.90
N PHE A 42 5.92 3.11 8.37
CA PHE A 42 4.75 2.54 7.72
C PHE A 42 3.72 2.23 8.81
N GLU A 43 2.53 2.82 8.73
CA GLU A 43 1.48 2.66 9.73
C GLU A 43 0.13 2.35 9.06
N LEU A 44 -0.64 1.47 9.68
CA LEU A 44 -2.01 1.16 9.24
C LEU A 44 -3.00 2.12 9.89
N GLY A 45 -3.86 2.71 9.08
CA GLY A 45 -4.91 3.63 9.51
C GLY A 45 -6.29 2.98 9.59
N PRO A 46 -7.29 3.72 10.11
CA PRO A 46 -8.69 3.32 10.01
C PRO A 46 -9.16 3.27 8.54
N ASP A 47 -10.28 2.60 8.29
CA ASP A 47 -11.00 2.60 7.00
C ASP A 47 -10.16 2.18 5.78
N GLY A 48 -9.17 1.30 5.98
CA GLY A 48 -8.31 0.80 4.92
C GLY A 48 -7.29 1.82 4.42
N LEU A 49 -7.05 2.88 5.18
CA LEU A 49 -5.96 3.81 4.95
C LEU A 49 -4.64 3.23 5.44
N PHE A 50 -3.55 3.67 4.82
CA PHE A 50 -2.21 3.46 5.35
C PHE A 50 -1.31 4.64 5.03
N PHE A 51 -0.27 4.80 5.84
CA PHE A 51 0.61 5.95 5.82
C PHE A 51 2.04 5.49 5.59
N THR A 52 2.76 6.27 4.79
CA THR A 52 4.20 6.08 4.58
C THR A 52 4.90 7.41 4.78
N SER A 53 5.96 7.45 5.58
CA SER A 53 6.86 8.59 5.62
C SER A 53 8.22 8.23 5.07
N ASP A 54 8.90 9.20 4.47
CA ASP A 54 10.28 9.03 4.01
C ASP A 54 11.27 9.94 4.74
N GLY A 55 12.57 9.71 4.49
CA GLY A 55 13.65 10.50 5.09
C GLY A 55 13.70 11.98 4.67
N THR A 56 12.77 12.47 3.85
CA THR A 56 12.61 13.90 3.56
C THR A 56 11.63 14.59 4.51
N GLY A 57 10.89 13.82 5.31
CA GLY A 57 9.78 14.32 6.14
C GLY A 57 8.45 14.38 5.39
N LEU A 58 8.39 13.89 4.15
CA LEU A 58 7.13 13.77 3.41
C LEU A 58 6.31 12.61 3.99
N LEU A 59 5.05 12.88 4.30
CA LEU A 59 4.04 11.89 4.68
C LEU A 59 3.04 11.73 3.54
N SER A 60 2.86 10.50 3.08
CA SER A 60 1.88 10.13 2.07
C SER A 60 0.77 9.29 2.68
N VAL A 61 -0.46 9.54 2.24
CA VAL A 61 -1.67 8.83 2.66
C VAL A 61 -2.19 8.04 1.46
N TRP A 62 -2.50 6.76 1.70
CA TRP A 62 -2.90 5.84 0.65
C TRP A 62 -4.19 5.13 1.01
N LYS A 63 -4.98 4.82 -0.02
CA LYS A 63 -6.16 3.94 0.04
C LYS A 63 -6.16 3.06 -1.20
N TRP A 64 -6.66 1.83 -1.07
CA TRP A 64 -6.95 1.01 -2.25
C TRP A 64 -8.01 1.70 -3.11
N ASN A 65 -7.77 1.74 -4.42
CA ASN A 65 -8.83 2.12 -5.35
C ASN A 65 -9.90 1.02 -5.34
N GLU A 66 -11.10 1.37 -4.88
CA GLU A 66 -12.29 0.56 -5.16
C GLU A 66 -12.53 0.67 -6.67
N LEU A 67 -12.44 -0.45 -7.39
CA LEU A 67 -12.93 -0.48 -8.77
C LEU A 67 -14.39 -0.02 -8.73
N PRO A 68 -14.83 0.90 -9.62
CA PRO A 68 -16.23 1.26 -9.66
C PRO A 68 -17.00 -0.04 -9.85
N THR A 69 -17.88 -0.36 -8.90
CA THR A 69 -18.92 -1.34 -9.15
C THR A 69 -19.67 -0.83 -10.37
N MET A 70 -19.46 -1.48 -11.51
CA MET A 70 -20.28 -1.27 -12.70
C MET A 70 -21.71 -1.64 -12.27
N THR A 71 -22.47 -0.66 -11.80
CA THR A 71 -23.90 -0.80 -11.57
C THR A 71 -24.51 -1.08 -12.94
N SER A 72 -24.82 -2.34 -13.21
CA SER A 72 -25.68 -2.73 -14.30
C SER A 72 -27.06 -2.11 -14.03
N ASN A 73 -27.45 -1.15 -14.87
CA ASN A 73 -28.83 -0.68 -14.99
C ASN A 73 -29.71 -1.71 -15.67
#